data_AF-A0A449IE62-F1
#
_entry.id   AF-A0A449IE62-F1
#
_cell.length_a   1.000
_cell.length_b   1.000
_cell.length_c   1.000
_cell.angle_alpha   90.00
_cell.angle_beta   90.00
_cell.angle_gamma   90.00
#
_symmetry.space_group_name_H-M   'P 1'
#
loop_
_entity.id
_entity.type
_entity.pdbx_description
1 polymer ?
#
loop_
_entity_poly.entity_id
_entity_poly.type
_entity_poly.pdbx_seq_one_letter_code
_entity_poly.pdbx_strand_id
1 'polypeptide(L)'
;MSETIATRSIPRTVWALGFVSLFMDLPSEMVHSLLPMFLVGSLGVSMITLGLIEGIAEATALIVKVFSGAISGYFGRRKGLLLVG
;
A
#
# COMPACT_ATOMS: atom_id res chain seq x y z
N MET A 1 26.77 19.32 -33.15
CA MET A 1 26.82 18.34 -32.05
C MET A 1 25.37 18.07 -31.66
N SER A 2 24.71 17.17 -32.40
CA SER A 2 23.30 16.84 -32.19
C SER A 2 23.26 15.54 -31.41
N GLU A 3 22.89 15.58 -30.14
CA GLU A 3 22.62 14.36 -29.37
C GLU A 3 21.34 13.74 -29.93
N THR A 4 21.52 12.73 -30.77
CA THR A 4 20.44 11.88 -31.26
C THR A 4 19.91 11.09 -30.07
N ILE A 5 18.77 11.51 -29.51
CA ILE A 5 18.06 10.72 -28.49
C ILE A 5 17.59 9.44 -29.18
N ALA A 6 18.39 8.38 -29.06
CA ALA A 6 18.00 7.05 -29.48
C ALA A 6 16.72 6.69 -28.71
N THR A 7 15.61 6.48 -29.42
CA THR A 7 14.35 6.02 -28.85
C THR A 7 14.52 4.61 -28.32
N ARG A 8 15.04 4.51 -27.10
CA ARG A 8 15.30 3.25 -26.40
C ARG A 8 13.93 2.68 -26.01
N SER A 9 13.52 1.56 -26.60
CA SER A 9 12.24 0.93 -26.28
C SER A 9 12.19 0.61 -24.79
N ILE A 10 11.08 0.96 -24.13
CA ILE A 10 10.86 0.65 -22.72
C ILE A 10 10.90 -0.88 -22.54
N PRO A 11 11.72 -1.42 -21.62
CA PRO A 11 11.79 -2.86 -21.37
C PRO A 11 10.42 -3.42 -20.97
N ARG A 12 10.09 -4.63 -21.43
CA ARG A 12 8.80 -5.29 -21.14
C ARG A 12 8.55 -5.43 -19.63
N THR A 13 9.60 -5.54 -18.82
CA THR A 13 9.54 -5.57 -17.36
C THR A 13 9.01 -4.27 -16.75
N VAL A 14 9.37 -3.11 -17.32
CA VAL A 14 8.88 -1.81 -16.83
C VAL A 14 7.38 -1.69 -17.09
N TRP A 15 6.91 -2.15 -18.25
CA TRP A 15 5.48 -2.26 -18.53
C TRP A 15 4.77 -3.20 -17.56
N ALA A 16 5.33 -4.39 -17.31
CA ALA A 16 4.75 -5.35 -16.37
C ALA A 16 4.66 -4.78 -14.94
N LEU A 17 5.75 -4.18 -14.44
CA LEU A 17 5.77 -3.55 -13.12
C LEU A 17 4.84 -2.33 -13.05
N GLY A 18 4.72 -1.56 -14.13
CA GLY A 18 3.77 -0.45 -14.21
C GLY A 18 2.32 -0.92 -14.09
N PHE A 19 1.94 -2.00 -14.76
CA PHE A 19 0.61 -2.59 -14.60
C PHE A 19 0.39 -3.15 -13.18
N VAL A 20 1.38 -3.85 -12.62
CA VAL A 20 1.29 -4.36 -11.24
C VAL A 20 1.09 -3.22 -10.24
N SER A 21 1.85 -2.14 -10.35
CA SER A 21 1.67 -0.93 -9.51
C SER A 21 0.28 -0.34 -9.73
N LEU A 22 -0.13 -0.14 -10.98
CA LEU A 22 -1.44 0.41 -11.29
C LEU A 22 -2.57 -0.41 -10.66
N PHE A 23 -2.54 -1.73 -10.78
CA PHE A 23 -3.55 -2.61 -10.19
C PHE A 23 -3.47 -2.70 -8.66
N MET A 24 -2.31 -2.45 -8.07
CA MET A 24 -2.14 -2.41 -6.62
C MET A 24 -2.65 -1.09 -6.02
N ASP A 25 -2.40 0.03 -6.71
CA ASP A 25 -2.65 1.37 -6.18
C ASP A 25 -4.09 1.81 -6.46
N LEU A 26 -4.68 1.49 -7.64
CA LEU A 26 -6.04 1.91 -8.01
C LEU A 26 -7.10 1.50 -6.97
N PRO A 27 -7.22 0.22 -6.58
CA PRO A 27 -8.25 -0.20 -5.64
C PRO A 27 -8.05 0.41 -4.25
N SER A 28 -6.78 0.58 -3.84
CA SER A 28 -6.40 1.13 -2.55
C SER A 28 -6.87 2.59 -2.41
N GLU A 29 -6.60 3.41 -3.42
CA GLU A 29 -7.03 4.81 -3.48
C GLU A 29 -8.56 4.95 -3.59
N MET A 30 -9.20 4.04 -4.35
CA MET A 30 -10.66 4.01 -4.47
C MET A 30 -11.32 3.71 -3.13
N VAL A 31 -10.87 2.65 -2.43
CA VAL A 31 -11.45 2.29 -1.12
C VAL A 31 -11.21 3.41 -0.10
N HIS A 32 -9.99 3.97 -0.05
CA HIS A 32 -9.68 5.05 0.89
C HIS A 32 -10.58 6.28 0.71
N SER A 33 -10.95 6.61 -0.53
CA SER A 33 -11.86 7.72 -0.84
C SER A 33 -13.34 7.37 -0.67
N LEU A 34 -13.73 6.14 -1.00
CA LEU A 34 -15.14 5.71 -1.03
C LEU A 34 -15.68 5.34 0.35
N LEU A 35 -14.84 4.77 1.22
CA LEU A 35 -15.25 4.27 2.54
C LEU A 35 -15.78 5.41 3.44
N PRO A 36 -15.09 6.57 3.58
CA PRO A 36 -15.60 7.73 4.32
C PRO A 36 -16.90 8.28 3.71
N MET A 37 -16.93 8.39 2.37
CA MET A 37 -18.05 8.97 1.63
C MET A 37 -19.32 8.12 1.79
N PHE A 38 -19.20 6.80 1.76
CA PHE A 38 -20.30 5.88 1.99
C PHE A 38 -20.79 5.88 3.45
N LEU A 39 -19.87 5.83 4.42
CA LEU A 39 -20.21 5.81 5.84
C LEU A 39 -20.97 7.09 6.25
N VAL A 40 -20.47 8.25 5.85
CA VAL A 40 -21.08 9.53 6.24
C VAL A 40 -22.28 9.86 5.35
N GLY A 41 -22.16 9.66 4.03
CA GLY A 41 -23.19 10.07 3.08
C GLY A 41 -24.38 9.12 2.97
N SER A 42 -24.14 7.79 2.96
CA SER A 42 -25.20 6.80 2.74
C SER A 42 -25.72 6.19 4.04
N LEU A 43 -24.81 5.86 4.96
CA LEU A 43 -25.13 5.22 6.24
C LEU A 43 -25.43 6.22 7.37
N GLY A 44 -25.20 7.52 7.15
CA GLY A 44 -25.47 8.58 8.13
C GLY A 44 -24.57 8.53 9.37
N VAL A 45 -23.42 7.88 9.28
CA VAL A 45 -22.44 7.83 10.37
C VAL A 45 -21.89 9.25 10.60
N SER A 46 -21.81 9.68 11.87
CA SER A 46 -21.26 10.99 12.18
C SER A 46 -19.75 11.06 11.90
N MET A 47 -19.24 12.24 11.53
CA MET A 47 -17.79 12.46 11.34
C MET A 47 -16.96 12.11 12.58
N ILE A 48 -17.53 12.29 13.78
CA ILE A 48 -16.88 11.93 15.05
C ILE A 48 -16.71 10.41 15.15
N THR A 49 -17.75 9.65 14.80
CA THR A 49 -17.71 8.19 14.80
C THR A 49 -16.72 7.65 13.76
N LEU A 50 -16.69 8.23 12.55
CA LEU A 50 -15.70 7.87 11.53
C LEU A 50 -14.27 8.09 12.03
N GLY A 51 -13.99 9.26 12.60
CA GLY A 51 -12.66 9.57 13.16
C GLY A 51 -12.27 8.64 14.31
N LEU A 52 -13.23 8.19 15.12
CA LEU A 52 -12.97 7.20 16.17
C LEU A 52 -12.61 5.82 15.58
N ILE A 53 -13.31 5.39 14.52
CA ILE A 53 -13.03 4.12 13.83
C ILE A 53 -11.64 4.16 13.20
N GLU A 54 -11.32 5.21 12.44
CA GLU A 54 -10.01 5.37 11.82
C GLU A 54 -8.89 5.45 12.86
N GLY A 55 -9.09 6.21 13.94
CA GLY A 55 -8.12 6.31 15.03
C GLY A 55 -7.84 4.96 15.72
N ILE A 56 -8.87 4.15 15.97
CA ILE A 56 -8.70 2.80 16.56
C ILE A 56 -7.99 1.86 15.58
N ALA A 57 -8.36 1.93 14.29
CA ALA A 57 -7.74 1.11 13.25
C ALA A 57 -6.24 1.44 13.14
N GLU A 58 -5.89 2.72 13.10
CA GLU A 58 -4.51 3.18 12.98
C GLU A 58 -3.69 2.90 14.25
N ALA A 59 -4.25 3.11 15.44
CA ALA A 59 -3.61 2.74 16.71
C ALA A 59 -3.33 1.23 16.76
N THR A 60 -4.30 0.40 16.36
CA THR A 60 -4.14 -1.06 16.31
C THR A 60 -3.06 -1.46 15.31
N ALA A 61 -3.06 -0.86 14.12
CA ALA A 61 -2.05 -1.11 13.10
C ALA A 61 -0.64 -0.74 13.61
N LEU A 62 -0.49 0.39 14.29
CA LEU A 62 0.79 0.81 14.88
C LEU A 62 1.25 -0.11 16.00
N ILE A 63 0.35 -0.50 16.91
CA ILE A 63 0.63 -1.49 17.96
C ILE A 63 1.12 -2.78 17.31
N VAL A 64 0.36 -3.35 16.37
CA VAL A 64 0.72 -4.59 15.66
C VAL A 64 2.05 -4.43 14.93
N LYS A 65 2.30 -3.29 14.28
CA LYS A 65 3.55 -3.03 13.55
C LYS A 65 4.78 -2.99 14.48
N VAL A 66 4.65 -2.36 15.64
CA VAL A 66 5.73 -2.31 16.66
C VAL A 66 6.06 -3.71 17.16
N PHE A 67 5.05 -4.53 17.48
CA PHE A 67 5.27 -5.89 17.96
C PHE A 67 5.68 -6.85 16.83
N SER A 68 5.15 -6.68 15.62
CA SER A 68 5.50 -7.48 14.44
C SER A 68 6.98 -7.33 14.08
N GLY A 69 7.55 -6.11 14.18
CA GLY A 69 8.98 -5.89 13.99
C GLY A 69 9.85 -6.62 15.02
N ALA A 70 9.46 -6.58 16.30
CA ALA A 70 10.17 -7.29 17.38
C ALA A 70 10.07 -8.82 17.23
N ILE A 71 8.87 -9.34 16.92
CA ILE A 71 8.63 -10.77 16.71
C ILE A 71 9.31 -11.25 15.42
N SER A 72 9.25 -10.48 14.33
CA SER A 72 9.92 -10.78 13.06
C SER A 72 11.45 -10.75 13.20
N GLY A 73 11.99 -9.88 14.05
CA GLY A 73 13.42 -9.85 14.38
C GLY A 73 13.84 -11.05 15.23
N TYR A 74 13.01 -11.43 16.21
CA TYR A 74 13.27 -12.58 17.08
C TYR A 74 13.15 -13.93 16.35
N PHE A 75 12.22 -14.03 15.40
CA PHE A 75 12.11 -15.15 14.45
C PHE A 75 13.14 -15.13 13.33
N GLY A 76 14.22 -14.32 13.47
CA GLY A 76 15.31 -14.01 12.53
C GLY A 76 15.97 -15.18 11.78
N ARG A 77 15.18 -15.93 11.03
CA ARG A 77 15.58 -16.97 10.09
C ARG A 77 14.70 -16.84 8.86
N ARG A 78 15.12 -15.97 7.94
CA ARG A 78 15.78 -16.44 6.70
C ARG A 78 15.92 -15.28 5.71
N LYS A 79 17.07 -14.63 5.77
CA LYS A 79 17.77 -14.17 4.56
C LYS A 79 17.95 -15.30 3.51
N GLY A 80 17.75 -16.57 3.88
CA GLY A 80 17.79 -17.72 2.97
C GLY A 80 16.60 -17.89 2.01
N LEU A 81 15.49 -17.16 2.18
CA LEU A 81 14.40 -17.14 1.18
C LEU A 81 14.54 -15.97 0.18
N LEU A 82 15.32 -14.94 0.53
CA LEU A 82 15.67 -13.79 -0.34
C LEU A 82 16.88 -14.07 -1.25
N LEU A 83 17.60 -15.19 -1.04
CA LEU A 83 18.75 -15.58 -1.85
C LEU A 83 18.44 -16.71 -2.84
N VAL A 84 17.24 -17.30 -2.76
CA VAL A 84 16.79 -18.40 -3.64
C VAL A 84 15.66 -17.96 -4.59
N GLY A 85 15.23 -16.69 -4.50
CA GLY A 85 14.25 -16.09 -5.42
C GLY A 85 14.40 -14.57 -5.44
#